data_AF-A0A540MAW9-F1
#
_entry.id   AF-A0A540MAW9-F1
#
_cell.length_a   1.000
_cell.length_b   1.000
_cell.length_c   1.000
_cell.angle_alpha   90.00
_cell.angle_beta   90.00
_cell.angle_gamma   90.00
#
_symmetry.space_group_name_H-M   'P 1'
#
loop_
_entity.id
_entity.type
_entity.pdbx_description
1 polymer ?
#
loop_
_entity_poly.entity_id
_entity_poly.type
_entity_poly.pdbx_seq_one_letter_code
_entity_poly.pdbx_strand_id
1 'polypeptide(L)' 'MGICVWRLGPDGDHICLSVLSGHTGPVKCLAVERNHDQLTSDEKRWIVYSGSLDKSVKMWRVSEQVLPMVPN' A
#
# COMPACT_ATOMS: atom_id res chain seq x y z
N MET A 1 -7.58 3.07 -12.21
CA MET A 1 -6.20 3.55 -11.91
C MET A 1 -5.70 2.82 -10.69
N GLY A 2 -4.41 2.47 -10.66
CA GLY A 2 -3.80 1.68 -9.58
C GLY A 2 -2.60 2.38 -8.96
N ILE A 3 -2.32 2.06 -7.71
CA ILE A 3 -1.12 2.50 -6.98
C ILE A 3 -0.31 1.25 -6.67
N CYS A 4 0.97 1.23 -7.06
CA CYS A 4 1.86 0.10 -6.76
C CYS A 4 2.67 0.39 -5.50
N VAL A 5 2.69 -0.55 -4.56
CA VAL A 5 3.54 -0.51 -3.38
C VAL A 5 4.76 -1.38 -3.64
N TRP A 6 5.94 -0.79 -3.51
CA TRP A 6 7.21 -1.48 -3.75
C TRP A 6 8.04 -1.53 -2.48
N ARG A 7 8.72 -2.65 -2.26
CA ARG A 7 9.81 -2.79 -1.31
C ARG A 7 11.13 -2.76 -2.07
N LEU A 8 12.11 -2.03 -1.54
CA LEU A 8 13.50 -2.15 -1.94
C LEU A 8 14.12 -3.35 -1.20
N GLY A 9 14.57 -4.34 -1.95
CA GLY A 9 15.28 -5.51 -1.45
C GLY A 9 16.75 -5.20 -1.12
N PRO A 10 17.43 -6.13 -0.44
CA PRO A 10 18.81 -5.93 0.04
C PRO A 10 19.81 -5.77 -1.11
N ASP A 11 19.52 -6.36 -2.26
CA ASP A 11 20.39 -6.33 -3.45
C ASP A 11 20.03 -5.16 -4.40
N GLY A 12 19.14 -4.26 -3.97
CA GLY A 12 18.66 -3.13 -4.75
C GLY A 12 17.51 -3.45 -5.71
N ASP A 13 16.99 -4.68 -5.66
CA ASP A 13 15.81 -5.10 -6.42
C ASP A 13 14.52 -4.46 -5.90
N HIS A 14 13.57 -4.20 -6.79
CA HIS A 14 12.26 -3.66 -6.42
C HIS A 14 11.19 -4.76 -6.49
N ILE A 15 10.68 -5.17 -5.34
CA ILE A 15 9.63 -6.18 -5.24
C ILE A 15 8.26 -5.49 -5.11
N CYS A 16 7.35 -5.78 -6.03
CA CYS A 16 5.97 -5.30 -5.92
C CYS A 16 5.26 -6.07 -4.80
N LEU A 17 4.87 -5.37 -3.73
CA LEU A 17 4.15 -5.98 -2.62
C LEU A 17 2.65 -6.09 -2.91
N SER A 18 2.07 -5.03 -3.48
CA SER A 18 0.64 -4.98 -3.77
C SER A 18 0.30 -3.90 -4.79
N VAL A 19 -0.83 -4.08 -5.47
CA VAL A 19 -1.45 -3.07 -6.32
C VAL A 19 -2.79 -2.66 -5.72
N LEU A 20 -2.87 -1.42 -5.26
CA LEU A 20 -4.07 -0.84 -4.67
C LEU A 20 -4.99 -0.35 -5.79
N SER A 21 -6.08 -1.09 -6.01
CA SER A 21 -7.02 -0.86 -7.10
C SER A 21 -8.38 -0.44 -6.58
N GLY A 22 -9.03 0.50 -7.26
CA GLY A 22 -10.39 0.94 -6.92
C GLY A 22 -10.71 2.39 -7.26
N HIS A 23 -9.70 3.21 -7.58
CA HIS A 23 -9.94 4.53 -8.16
C HIS A 23 -10.35 4.41 -9.63
N THR A 24 -11.42 5.10 -10.00
CA THR A 24 -11.94 5.16 -11.37
C THR A 24 -11.40 6.36 -12.15
N GLY A 25 -10.62 7.23 -11.50
CA GLY A 25 -9.96 8.39 -12.09
C GLY A 25 -8.48 8.50 -11.69
N PRO A 26 -7.73 9.47 -12.27
CA PRO A 26 -6.34 9.71 -11.94
C PRO A 26 -6.13 10.04 -10.45
N VAL A 27 -5.23 9.31 -9.81
CA VAL A 27 -4.73 9.63 -8.46
C VAL A 27 -3.82 10.83 -8.56
N LYS A 28 -4.07 11.86 -7.73
CA LYS A 28 -3.33 13.14 -7.76
C LYS A 28 -2.42 13.35 -6.56
N CYS A 29 -2.69 12.67 -5.46
CA CYS A 29 -1.88 12.80 -4.24
C CYS A 29 -1.92 11.51 -3.40
N LEU A 30 -0.85 11.32 -2.63
CA LEU A 30 -0.67 10.24 -1.67
C LEU A 30 -0.19 10.81 -0.34
N ALA A 31 -0.66 10.25 0.77
CA ALA A 31 -0.12 10.46 2.11
C ALA A 31 0.05 9.11 2.81
N VAL A 32 1.10 8.94 3.59
CA VAL A 32 1.44 7.67 4.24
C VAL A 32 1.67 7.89 5.72
N GLU A 33 1.08 7.03 6.53
CA GLU A 33 1.18 7.03 7.97
C GLU A 33 1.57 5.63 8.47
N ARG A 34 2.45 5.56 9.46
CA ARG A 34 2.73 4.29 10.16
C ARG A 34 1.56 4.00 11.10
N ASN A 35 1.03 2.78 11.06
CA ASN A 35 -0.01 2.38 12.01
C ASN A 35 0.64 2.12 13.38
N HIS A 36 0.34 2.96 14.37
CA HIS A 36 0.95 2.92 15.71
C HIS A 36 0.16 2.05 16.71
N ASP A 37 -1.03 1.55 16.35
CA ASP A 37 -1.92 0.82 17.28
C ASP A 37 -1.48 -0.64 17.54
N GLN A 38 -0.33 -1.07 17.02
CA GLN A 38 0.19 -2.44 17.17
C GLN A 38 1.32 -2.47 18.20
N LEU A 39 0.96 -2.39 19.49
CA LEU A 39 1.90 -2.51 20.61
C LEU A 39 2.50 -3.94 20.77
N THR A 40 2.06 -4.93 19.98
CA THR A 40 2.33 -6.35 20.25
C THR A 40 2.72 -7.21 19.05
N SER A 41 2.80 -6.65 17.83
CA SER A 41 3.14 -7.43 16.64
C SER A 41 4.33 -6.82 15.93
N ASP A 42 5.33 -7.65 15.62
CA ASP A 42 6.53 -7.32 14.83
C ASP A 42 6.18 -6.93 13.36
N GLU A 43 4.89 -6.86 13.04
CA GLU A 43 4.33 -6.50 11.75
C GLU A 43 4.24 -4.98 11.57
N LYS A 44 5.20 -4.42 10.83
CA LYS A 44 5.11 -3.04 10.35
C LYS A 44 3.94 -2.89 9.37
N ARG A 45 2.90 -2.18 9.80
CA ARG A 45 1.72 -1.84 9.01
C ARG A 45 1.69 -0.35 8.68
N TRP A 46 1.26 -0.05 7.46
CA TRP A 46 1.16 1.30 6.92
C TRP A 46 -0.27 1.60 6.51
N ILE A 47 -0.67 2.85 6.67
CA ILE A 47 -1.92 3.38 6.09
C ILE A 47 -1.53 4.31 4.96
N VAL A 48 -2.06 4.02 3.77
CA VAL A 48 -1.91 4.88 2.60
C VAL A 48 -3.24 5.56 2.33
N TYR A 49 -3.21 6.87 2.18
CA TYR A 49 -4.35 7.67 1.75
C TYR A 49 -4.10 8.16 0.32
N SER A 50 -5.09 8.01 -0.55
CA SER A 50 -5.00 8.44 -1.95
C SER A 50 -6.16 9.34 -2.33
N GLY A 51 -5.86 10.53 -2.85
CA GLY A 51 -6.85 11.48 -3.39
C GLY A 51 -6.90 11.43 -4.91
N SER A 52 -8.10 11.38 -5.49
CA SER A 52 -8.31 11.16 -6.92
C SER A 52 -9.32 12.13 -7.53
N LEU A 53 -9.22 12.32 -8.85
CA LEU A 53 -10.21 13.05 -9.64
C LEU A 53 -11.55 12.32 -9.78
N ASP A 54 -11.66 11.08 -9.31
CA ASP A 54 -12.96 10.41 -9.15
C ASP A 54 -13.79 10.92 -7.96
N LYS A 55 -13.37 12.04 -7.35
CA LYS A 55 -14.03 12.71 -6.23
C LYS A 55 -14.01 11.87 -4.94
N SER A 56 -13.01 11.00 -4.78
CA SER A 56 -12.84 10.20 -3.57
C SER A 56 -11.44 10.31 -2.97
N VAL A 57 -11.40 10.12 -1.64
CA VAL A 57 -10.20 9.73 -0.90
C VAL A 57 -10.38 8.28 -0.48
N LYS A 58 -9.36 7.44 -0.70
CA LYS A 58 -9.37 6.04 -0.26
C LYS A 58 -8.25 5.79 0.74
N MET A 59 -8.53 4.90 1.68
CA MET A 59 -7.61 4.46 2.71
C MET A 59 -7.27 2.99 2.50
N TRP A 60 -5.99 2.67 2.52
CA TRP A 60 -5.46 1.33 2.28
C TRP A 60 -4.59 0.91 3.46
N ARG A 61 -4.83 -0.28 4.00
CA ARG A 61 -3.91 -0.90 4.96
C ARG A 61 -2.92 -1.77 4.20
N VAL A 62 -1.64 -1.52 4.40
CA VAL A 62 -0.55 -2.18 3.69
C VAL A 62 0.37 -2.84 4.70
N SER A 63 0.71 -4.10 4.47
CA SER A 63 1.73 -4.82 5.24
C SER A 63 3.06 -4.76 4.48
N GLU A 64 4.16 -4.66 5.22
CA GLU A 64 5.49 -4.85 4.65
C GLU A 64 5.73 -6.31 4.23
N GLN A 65 5.02 -7.29 4.80
CA GLN A 65 5.19 -8.69 4.42
C GLN A 65 4.65 -8.96 3.01
N VAL A 66 5.44 -9.66 2.19
CA VAL A 66 4.92 -10.30 0.99
C VAL A 66 4.02 -11.43 1.47
N LEU A 67 2.70 -11.26 1.39
CA LEU A 67 1.83 -12.41 1.52
C LEU A 67 2.13 -13.33 0.33
N PRO A 68 2.44 -14.62 0.55
CA PRO A 68 2.56 -15.56 -0.56
C PRO A 68 1.27 -15.47 -1.36
N MET A 69 1.37 -15.18 -2.66
CA MET A 69 0.20 -15.25 -3.53
C MET A 69 -0.29 -16.70 -3.47
N VAL A 70 -1.38 -16.94 -2.73
CA VAL A 70 -2.04 -18.25 -2.73
C VAL A 70 -2.71 -18.36 -4.11
N PRO A 71 -2.27 -19.28 -4.98
CA PRO A 71 -2.97 -19.52 -6.23
C PRO A 71 -4.33 -20.14 -5.90
N ASN A 72 -5.38 -19.64 -6.55
CA ASN A 72 -6.74 -20.20 -6.52
C ASN A 72 -6.78 -21.57 -7.20
#